data_AF-A0A7X6P0I4-F1
#
_entry.id   AF-A0A7X6P0I4-F1
#
_cell.length_a   1.000
_cell.length_b   1.000
_cell.length_c   1.000
_cell.angle_alpha   90.00
_cell.angle_beta   90.00
_cell.angle_gamma   90.00
#
_symmetry.space_group_name_H-M   'P 1'
#
loop_
_entity.id
_entity.type
_entity.pdbx_description
1 polymer ?
#
loop_
_entity_poly.entity_id
_entity_poly.type
_entity_poly.pdbx_seq_one_letter_code
_entity_poly.pdbx_strand_id
1 'polypeptide(L)'
;GHDRQIGTTGVVVNPDLYLAFGISGAVQHTAGLGHPDHIVSVNTDPHCPMMAMADLAVVADANATLDALAALLGFSQRIDDLDEPDAQEASHG
;
A
#
# COMPACT_ATOMS: atom_id res chain seq x y z
N GLY A 1 -1.35 14.39 -4.35
CA GLY A 1 -2.18 13.46 -5.16
C GLY A 1 -1.32 12.43 -5.87
N HIS A 2 -0.39 12.91 -6.70
CA HIS A 2 0.64 12.09 -7.35
C HIS A 2 1.81 11.74 -6.44
N ASP A 3 2.01 12.50 -5.35
CA ASP A 3 3.16 12.39 -4.44
C ASP A 3 3.22 11.07 -3.67
N ARG A 4 2.11 10.32 -3.64
CA ARG A 4 2.02 8.99 -3.02
C ARG A 4 1.90 7.85 -4.03
N GLN A 5 1.75 8.17 -5.32
CA GLN A 5 1.61 7.14 -6.35
C GLN A 5 2.99 6.55 -6.64
N ILE A 6 3.13 5.24 -6.48
CA ILE A 6 4.36 4.52 -6.83
C ILE A 6 4.29 4.14 -8.32
N GLY A 7 5.38 4.37 -9.05
CA GLY A 7 5.53 3.85 -10.41
C GLY A 7 6.28 4.75 -11.39
N THR A 8 6.24 4.39 -12.67
CA THR A 8 7.02 5.04 -13.76
C THR A 8 6.80 6.54 -13.92
N THR A 9 5.65 7.05 -13.49
CA THR A 9 5.29 8.48 -13.53
C THR A 9 5.09 9.07 -12.13
N GLY A 10 5.39 8.28 -11.10
CA GLY A 10 5.17 8.63 -9.69
C GLY A 10 6.48 8.63 -8.92
N VAL A 11 6.39 8.33 -7.63
CA VAL A 11 7.53 8.24 -6.72
C VAL A 11 8.20 6.88 -6.85
N VAL A 12 9.53 6.91 -6.78
CA VAL A 12 10.36 5.71 -6.63
C VAL A 12 10.68 5.54 -5.15
N VAL A 13 10.45 4.34 -4.62
CA VAL A 13 10.68 3.99 -3.21
C VAL A 13 11.65 2.80 -3.10
N ASN A 14 12.23 2.58 -1.92
CA ASN A 14 13.02 1.40 -1.62
C ASN A 14 12.83 1.00 -0.14
N PRO A 15 11.67 0.41 0.22
CA PRO A 15 11.30 0.19 1.62
C PRO A 15 11.82 -1.13 2.16
N ASP A 16 12.13 -1.18 3.46
CA ASP A 16 12.49 -2.43 4.14
C ASP A 16 11.30 -3.43 4.14
N LEU A 17 10.06 -2.92 4.23
CA LEU A 17 8.84 -3.72 4.15
C LEU A 17 7.80 -3.03 3.26
N TYR A 18 7.31 -3.76 2.27
CA TYR A 18 6.25 -3.35 1.38
C TYR A 18 4.99 -4.19 1.60
N LEU A 19 3.88 -3.53 1.94
CA LEU A 19 2.57 -4.16 2.14
C LEU A 19 1.65 -3.85 0.95
N ALA A 20 1.37 -4.85 0.12
CA ALA A 20 0.55 -4.75 -1.07
C ALA A 20 -0.87 -5.28 -0.81
N PHE A 21 -1.80 -4.41 -0.43
CA PHE A 21 -3.22 -4.74 -0.30
C PHE A 21 -3.97 -4.44 -1.60
N GLY A 22 -4.43 -5.47 -2.31
CA GLY A 22 -5.22 -5.34 -3.54
C GLY A 22 -4.42 -4.87 -4.77
N ILE A 23 -3.09 -4.84 -4.71
CA ILE A 23 -2.23 -4.43 -5.83
C ILE A 23 -1.91 -5.63 -6.71
N SER A 24 -2.15 -5.52 -8.02
CA SER A 24 -1.86 -6.59 -8.99
C SER A 24 -0.38 -6.70 -9.34
N GLY A 25 0.38 -5.62 -9.20
CA GLY A 25 1.80 -5.57 -9.57
C GLY A 25 2.06 -5.31 -11.06
N ALA A 26 1.25 -4.44 -11.68
CA ALA A 26 1.53 -3.96 -13.03
C ALA A 26 2.96 -3.41 -13.15
N VAL A 27 3.61 -3.61 -14.30
CA VAL A 27 5.02 -3.21 -14.55
C VAL A 27 5.27 -1.74 -14.23
N GLN A 28 4.29 -0.88 -14.49
CA GLN A 28 4.39 0.54 -14.20
C GLN A 28 4.51 0.81 -12.70
N HIS A 29 3.83 0.01 -11.86
CA HIS A 29 3.92 0.11 -10.40
C HIS A 29 5.26 -0.44 -9.91
N THR A 30 5.64 -1.64 -10.36
CA THR A 30 6.85 -2.32 -9.87
C THR A 30 8.13 -1.59 -10.25
N ALA A 31 8.15 -0.88 -11.38
CA ALA A 31 9.27 -0.04 -11.76
C ALA A 31 9.57 1.09 -10.76
N GLY A 32 8.57 1.54 -9.99
CA GLY A 32 8.75 2.53 -8.92
C GLY A 32 8.97 1.91 -7.53
N LEU A 33 8.80 0.60 -7.36
CA LEU A 33 8.91 -0.05 -6.05
C LEU A 33 10.38 -0.28 -5.61
N GLY A 34 11.33 -0.22 -6.54
CA GLY A 34 12.73 -0.49 -6.26
C GLY A 34 12.99 -1.94 -5.89
N HIS A 35 13.75 -2.17 -4.82
CA HIS A 35 14.16 -3.47 -4.31
C HIS A 35 13.85 -3.57 -2.81
N PRO A 36 12.57 -3.75 -2.44
CA PRO A 36 12.20 -3.91 -1.06
C PRO A 36 12.82 -5.17 -0.46
N ASP A 37 13.22 -5.11 0.82
CA ASP A 37 13.78 -6.28 1.51
C ASP A 37 12.69 -7.35 1.74
N HIS A 38 11.46 -6.93 2.02
CA HIS A 38 10.31 -7.80 2.23
C HIS A 38 9.05 -7.30 1.52
N ILE A 39 8.32 -8.22 0.89
CA ILE A 39 7.02 -7.97 0.28
C ILE A 39 5.96 -8.90 0.89
N VAL A 40 4.87 -8.30 1.38
CA VAL A 40 3.65 -9.01 1.76
C VAL A 40 2.54 -8.60 0.80
N SER A 41 1.87 -9.58 0.18
CA SER A 41 0.78 -9.33 -0.77
C SER A 41 -0.52 -9.98 -0.31
N VAL A 42 -1.60 -9.20 -0.36
CA VAL A 42 -2.98 -9.66 -0.14
C VAL A 42 -3.79 -9.36 -1.39
N ASN A 43 -4.26 -10.39 -2.06
CA ASN A 43 -5.06 -10.23 -3.29
C ASN A 43 -6.05 -11.38 -3.46
N THR A 44 -7.20 -11.11 -4.06
CA THR A 44 -8.18 -12.16 -4.41
C THR A 44 -7.72 -13.00 -5.60
N ASP A 45 -6.87 -12.44 -6.47
CA ASP A 45 -6.25 -13.17 -7.57
C ASP A 45 -4.89 -13.76 -7.14
N PRO A 46 -4.78 -15.09 -6.94
CA PRO A 46 -3.53 -15.75 -6.55
C PRO A 46 -2.48 -15.75 -7.67
N HIS A 47 -2.84 -15.39 -8.90
CA HIS A 47 -1.97 -15.46 -10.06
C HIS A 47 -1.45 -14.09 -10.49
N CYS A 48 -1.76 -13.03 -9.77
CA CYS A 48 -1.30 -11.70 -10.14
C CYS A 48 0.22 -11.54 -9.90
N PRO A 49 0.92 -10.70 -10.67
CA PRO A 49 2.37 -10.50 -10.55
C PRO A 49 2.86 -10.20 -9.13
N MET A 50 2.13 -9.37 -8.37
CA MET A 50 2.51 -9.01 -7.00
C MET A 50 2.55 -10.23 -6.07
N MET A 51 1.60 -11.17 -6.22
CA MET A 51 1.57 -12.40 -5.43
C MET A 51 2.78 -13.30 -5.74
N ALA A 52 3.26 -13.30 -6.99
CA ALA A 52 4.44 -14.06 -7.38
C ALA A 52 5.76 -13.45 -6.88
N MET A 53 5.81 -12.13 -6.63
CA MET A 53 6.98 -11.43 -6.10
C MET A 53 7.04 -11.43 -4.56
N ALA A 54 5.94 -11.75 -3.88
CA ALA A 54 5.82 -11.62 -2.43
C ALA A 54 6.53 -12.74 -1.67
N ASP A 55 7.19 -12.39 -0.56
CA ASP A 55 7.69 -13.36 0.41
C ASP A 55 6.55 -14.03 1.18
N LEU A 56 5.47 -13.27 1.42
CA LEU A 56 4.23 -13.76 2.01
C LEU A 56 3.05 -13.34 1.12
N ALA A 57 2.37 -14.33 0.54
CA ALA A 57 1.19 -14.12 -0.29
C ALA A 57 -0.06 -14.70 0.38
N VAL A 58 -1.09 -13.87 0.53
CA VAL A 58 -2.38 -14.25 1.15
C VAL A 58 -3.51 -14.04 0.14
N VAL A 59 -4.25 -15.11 -0.13
CA VAL A 59 -5.39 -15.07 -1.05
C VAL A 59 -6.64 -14.69 -0.26
N ALA A 60 -6.97 -13.40 -0.23
CA ALA A 60 -8.09 -12.85 0.54
C ALA A 60 -8.55 -11.49 0.00
N ASP A 61 -9.70 -11.03 0.47
CA ASP A 61 -10.14 -9.65 0.25
C ASP A 61 -9.25 -8.67 1.04
N ALA A 62 -8.75 -7.65 0.35
CA ALA A 62 -7.76 -6.73 0.90
C ALA A 62 -8.33 -5.85 2.01
N ASN A 63 -9.56 -5.34 1.84
CA ASN A 63 -10.20 -4.45 2.82
C ASN A 63 -10.54 -5.21 4.10
N ALA A 64 -11.18 -6.38 3.96
CA ALA A 64 -11.50 -7.23 5.10
C ALA A 64 -10.24 -7.68 5.88
N THR A 65 -9.15 -7.96 5.17
CA THR A 65 -7.86 -8.30 5.80
C THR A 65 -7.26 -7.10 6.53
N LEU A 66 -7.34 -5.90 5.94
CA LEU A 66 -6.85 -4.67 6.56
C LEU A 66 -7.65 -4.33 7.82
N ASP A 67 -8.97 -4.47 7.79
CA ASP A 67 -9.85 -4.27 8.95
C ASP A 67 -9.51 -5.25 10.10
N ALA A 68 -9.31 -6.52 9.77
CA ALA A 68 -8.91 -7.54 10.74
C ALA A 68 -7.53 -7.26 11.34
N LEU A 69 -6.57 -6.82 10.51
CA LEU A 69 -5.23 -6.43 10.96
C LEU A 69 -5.30 -5.21 11.88
N ALA A 70 -6.07 -4.19 11.51
CA ALA A 70 -6.26 -2.98 12.30
C ALA A 70 -6.84 -3.32 13.69
N ALA A 71 -7.89 -4.14 13.72
CA ALA A 71 -8.50 -4.60 14.97
C ALA A 71 -7.51 -5.38 15.85
N LEU A 72 -6.70 -6.27 15.25
CA LEU A 72 -5.68 -7.04 15.97
C LEU A 72 -4.59 -6.15 16.59
N LEU A 73 -4.22 -5.07 15.88
CA LEU A 73 -3.25 -4.09 16.34
C LEU A 73 -3.83 -3.10 17.37
N GLY A 74 -5.11 -3.23 17.72
CA GLY A 74 -5.78 -2.33 18.67
C GLY A 74 -6.18 -0.99 18.07
N PHE A 75 -6.16 -0.85 16.74
CA PHE A 75 -6.76 0.32 16.07
C PHE A 75 -8.28 0.17 16.11
N SER A 76 -8.94 1.10 16.81
CA SER A 76 -10.39 1.05 17.05
C SER A 76 -11.19 2.07 16.23
N GLN A 77 -10.63 2.74 15.21
CA GLN A 77 -11.28 3.91 14.60
C GLN A 77 -11.66 3.76 13.11
N ARG A 78 -12.79 4.43 12.80
CA ARG A 78 -13.52 4.44 11.53
C ARG A 78 -12.74 5.20 10.46
N ILE A 79 -12.87 4.75 9.21
CA ILE A 79 -12.27 5.35 7.99
C ILE A 79 -12.54 6.88 7.87
N ASP A 80 -13.60 7.39 8.51
CA ASP A 80 -14.01 8.79 8.50
C ASP A 80 -12.99 9.78 9.14
N ASP A 81 -12.02 9.32 9.93
CA ASP A 81 -11.06 10.19 10.63
C ASP A 81 -9.82 10.58 9.79
N LEU A 82 -9.71 10.10 8.54
CA LEU A 82 -8.54 10.31 7.67
C LEU A 82 -8.67 11.47 6.67
N ASP A 83 -9.75 12.24 6.75
CA ASP A 83 -10.15 13.27 5.76
C ASP A 83 -9.99 14.73 6.26
N GLU A 84 -9.00 15.02 7.11
CA GLU A 84 -8.55 16.41 7.32
C GLU A 84 -7.33 16.70 6.42
N PRO A 85 -7.45 17.53 5.38
CA PRO A 85 -6.28 18.06 4.70
C PRO A 85 -5.58 19.06 5.63
N ASP A 86 -4.27 18.90 5.82
CA ASP A 86 -3.38 19.90 6.43
C ASP A 86 -3.52 21.26 5.71
N ALA A 87 -4.47 22.08 6.15
CA ALA A 87 -4.69 23.45 5.67
C ALA A 87 -4.15 24.48 6.67
N GLN A 88 -3.01 24.17 7.31
CA GLN A 88 -2.35 25.07 8.27
C GLN A 88 -0.86 25.27 7.97
N GLU A 89 -0.47 25.49 6.70
CA GLU A 89 0.82 26.16 6.38
C GLU A 89 0.71 27.06 5.13
N ALA A 90 -0.26 27.97 5.14
CA ALA A 90 -0.26 29.14 4.24
C ALA A 90 -0.54 30.42 5.03
N SER A 91 0.26 30.65 6.07
CA SER A 91 0.59 32.00 6.51
C SER A 91 2.10 32.06 6.69
N HIS A 92 2.77 32.79 5.79
CA HIS A 92 4.05 33.52 5.91
C HIS A 92 4.70 33.61 4.52
N GLY A 93 4.64 34.79 3.90
CA GLY A 93 5.36 35.14 2.67
C GLY A 93 4.54 35.93 1.69
#